data_AF-A0A524K6H7-F1
#
_entry.id   AF-A0A524K6H7-F1
#
_cell.length_a   1.000
_cell.length_b   1.000
_cell.length_c   1.000
_cell.angle_alpha   90.00
_cell.angle_beta   90.00
_cell.angle_gamma   90.00
#
_symmetry.space_group_name_H-M   'P 1'
#
loop_
_entity.id
_entity.type
_entity.pdbx_description
1 polymer ?
#
loop_
_entity_poly.entity_id
_entity_poly.type
_entity_poly.pdbx_seq_one_letter_code
_entity_poly.pdbx_strand_id
1 'polypeptide(L)'
;MKHKQLALNIIANFLSVMVSLLVSFLLTPYIVSNIGKEAYSFVPISNNFVQYMTILTVAMTSMTARFVTLSLHRGEKEKAAAYYSTSFFTNVSLALVSVVIGILIVVFLDRIIDIPSGILTDVRLLFGFMFLMFFVNVTTNTFSVPAFSVNRIDVTGLVTLVS
;
A
#
# COMPACT_ATOMS: atom_id res chain seq x y z
N MET A 1 29.51 12.74 1.76
CA MET A 1 28.92 11.39 1.61
C MET A 1 27.38 11.39 1.56
N LYS A 2 26.67 12.12 2.43
CA LYS A 2 25.17 12.19 2.41
C LYS A 2 24.55 12.67 1.09
N HIS A 3 25.11 13.69 0.43
CA HIS A 3 24.57 14.20 -0.86
C HIS A 3 24.66 13.20 -2.01
N LYS A 4 25.71 12.35 -2.04
CA LYS A 4 25.90 11.33 -3.08
C LYS A 4 24.91 10.17 -2.92
N GLN A 5 24.63 9.75 -1.68
CA GLN A 5 23.59 8.76 -1.38
C GLN A 5 22.18 9.29 -1.67
N LEU A 6 21.89 10.54 -1.33
CA LEU A 6 20.61 11.17 -1.66
C LEU A 6 20.38 11.24 -3.18
N ALA A 7 21.38 11.67 -3.95
CA ALA A 7 21.29 11.69 -5.41
C ALA A 7 21.06 10.29 -6.00
N LEU A 8 21.78 9.27 -5.50
CA LEU A 8 21.61 7.88 -5.94
C LEU A 8 20.18 7.37 -5.64
N ASN A 9 19.65 7.66 -4.45
CA ASN A 9 18.28 7.26 -4.07
C ASN A 9 17.21 7.93 -4.93
N ILE A 10 17.38 9.22 -5.25
CA ILE A 10 16.45 9.96 -6.12
C ILE A 10 16.47 9.36 -7.53
N ILE A 11 17.65 9.10 -8.10
CA ILE A 11 17.78 8.51 -9.43
C ILE A 11 17.21 7.09 -9.45
N ALA A 12 17.46 6.28 -8.41
CA ALA A 12 16.90 4.94 -8.28
C ALA A 12 15.37 4.97 -8.24
N ASN A 13 14.76 5.83 -7.40
CA ASN A 13 13.30 5.98 -7.35
C ASN A 13 12.73 6.46 -8.69
N PHE A 14 13.39 7.42 -9.34
CA PHE A 14 12.97 7.92 -10.65
C PHE A 14 12.98 6.82 -11.71
N LEU A 15 14.05 6.01 -11.75
CA LEU A 15 14.13 4.85 -12.64
C LEU A 15 13.06 3.80 -12.33
N SER A 16 12.80 3.50 -11.06
CA SER A 16 11.73 2.58 -10.66
C SER A 16 10.36 3.04 -11.14
N VAL A 17 10.06 4.35 -11.02
CA VAL A 17 8.82 4.93 -11.53
C VAL A 17 8.76 4.84 -13.06
N MET A 18 9.85 5.17 -13.77
CA MET A 18 9.91 5.08 -15.22
C MET A 18 9.69 3.64 -15.73
N VAL A 19 10.32 2.64 -15.11
CA VAL A 19 10.14 1.23 -15.45
C VAL A 19 8.70 0.79 -15.20
N SER A 20 8.12 1.19 -14.07
CA SER A 20 6.72 0.86 -13.74
C SER A 20 5.73 1.45 -14.75
N LEU A 21 5.99 2.68 -15.21
CA LEU A 21 5.21 3.33 -16.27
C LEU A 21 5.34 2.59 -17.60
N LEU A 22 6.56 2.24 -18.02
CA LEU A 22 6.80 1.48 -19.25
C LEU A 22 6.09 0.12 -19.24
N VAL A 23 6.20 -0.61 -18.14
CA VAL A 23 5.51 -1.90 -17.95
C VAL A 23 4.00 -1.72 -18.04
N SER A 24 3.45 -0.74 -17.34
CA SER A 24 2.00 -0.46 -17.36
C SER A 24 1.51 -0.04 -18.75
N PHE A 25 2.31 0.77 -19.46
CA PHE A 25 2.00 1.25 -20.80
C PHE A 25 2.03 0.13 -21.85
N LEU A 26 2.90 -0.87 -21.69
CA LEU A 26 2.96 -2.05 -22.55
C LEU A 26 1.87 -3.08 -22.21
N LEU A 27 1.57 -3.28 -20.92
CA LEU A 27 0.55 -4.21 -20.46
C LEU A 27 -0.87 -3.74 -20.82
N THR A 28 -1.14 -2.44 -20.74
CA THR A 28 -2.47 -1.87 -21.02
C THR A 28 -3.03 -2.28 -22.40
N PRO A 29 -2.33 -2.07 -23.53
CA PRO A 29 -2.83 -2.49 -24.85
C PRO A 29 -2.90 -4.01 -24.98
N TYR A 30 -2.02 -4.77 -24.31
CA TYR A 30 -2.10 -6.24 -24.30
C TYR A 30 -3.37 -6.73 -23.59
N ILE A 31 -3.69 -6.16 -22.43
CA ILE A 31 -4.91 -6.50 -21.67
C ILE A 31 -6.16 -6.10 -22.47
N VAL A 32 -6.19 -4.88 -23.03
CA VAL A 32 -7.36 -4.40 -23.78
C VAL A 32 -7.60 -5.23 -25.04
N SER A 33 -6.54 -5.69 -25.73
CA SER A 33 -6.68 -6.50 -26.94
C SER A 33 -7.05 -7.97 -26.70
N ASN A 34 -6.61 -8.58 -25.59
CA ASN A 34 -6.88 -9.99 -25.30
C ASN A 34 -8.10 -10.22 -24.40
N ILE A 35 -8.35 -9.33 -23.44
CA ILE A 35 -9.40 -9.47 -22.40
C ILE A 35 -10.59 -8.54 -22.68
N GLY A 36 -10.38 -7.52 -23.53
CA GLY A 36 -11.41 -6.58 -23.93
C GLY A 36 -11.43 -5.31 -23.07
N LYS A 37 -11.94 -4.23 -23.69
CA LYS A 37 -12.03 -2.90 -23.06
C LYS A 37 -12.95 -2.89 -21.84
N GLU A 38 -14.00 -3.72 -21.86
CA GLU A 38 -14.98 -3.83 -20.78
C GLU A 38 -14.33 -4.39 -19.51
N ALA A 39 -13.58 -5.48 -19.60
CA ALA A 39 -12.84 -6.05 -18.48
C ALA A 39 -11.75 -5.10 -17.94
N TYR A 40 -11.02 -4.41 -18.83
CA TYR A 40 -9.98 -3.45 -18.41
C TYR A 40 -10.57 -2.29 -17.61
N SER A 41 -11.83 -1.89 -17.85
CA SER A 41 -12.47 -0.79 -17.12
C SER A 41 -12.59 -1.03 -15.62
N PHE A 42 -12.60 -2.29 -15.18
CA PHE A 42 -12.66 -2.64 -13.75
C PHE A 42 -11.31 -2.54 -13.04
N VAL A 43 -10.18 -2.52 -13.77
CA VAL A 43 -8.82 -2.36 -13.22
C VAL A 43 -8.61 -0.98 -12.55
N PRO A 44 -8.91 0.16 -13.20
CA PRO A 44 -8.82 1.46 -12.53
C PRO A 44 -9.87 1.61 -11.42
N ILE A 45 -11.04 1.00 -11.55
CA ILE A 45 -12.09 1.05 -10.51
C ILE A 45 -11.61 0.33 -9.24
N SER A 46 -11.07 -0.89 -9.35
CA SER A 46 -10.54 -1.63 -8.21
C SER A 46 -9.36 -0.90 -7.56
N ASN A 47 -8.49 -0.28 -8.37
CA ASN A 47 -7.42 0.59 -7.88
C ASN A 47 -7.94 1.78 -7.06
N ASN A 48 -9.03 2.43 -7.49
CA ASN A 48 -9.62 3.54 -6.75
C ASN A 48 -10.11 3.12 -5.36
N PHE A 49 -10.74 1.94 -5.25
CA PHE A 49 -11.14 1.39 -3.94
C PHE A 49 -9.93 1.20 -3.02
N VAL A 50 -8.85 0.60 -3.52
CA VAL A 50 -7.60 0.43 -2.76
C VAL A 50 -6.98 1.79 -2.40
N GLN A 51 -7.00 2.76 -3.31
CA GLN A 51 -6.49 4.11 -3.06
C GLN A 51 -7.21 4.81 -1.91
N TYR A 52 -8.54 4.73 -1.86
CA TYR A 52 -9.31 5.34 -0.77
C TYR A 52 -8.95 4.76 0.60
N MET A 53 -8.69 3.44 0.68
CA MET A 53 -8.22 2.81 1.91
C MET A 53 -6.79 3.21 2.25
N THR A 54 -5.93 3.35 1.23
CA THR A 54 -4.52 3.74 1.38
C THR A 54 -4.38 5.15 1.98
N ILE A 55 -5.27 6.08 1.66
CA ILE A 55 -5.27 7.44 2.23
C ILE A 55 -5.31 7.39 3.78
N LEU A 56 -6.11 6.49 4.35
CA LEU A 56 -6.21 6.32 5.81
C LEU A 56 -4.87 5.84 6.39
N THR A 57 -4.25 4.85 5.76
CA THR A 57 -2.94 4.31 6.17
C THR A 57 -1.86 5.38 6.11
N VAL A 58 -1.82 6.18 5.04
CA VAL A 58 -0.83 7.26 4.87
C VAL A 58 -1.01 8.34 5.95
N ALA A 59 -2.26 8.71 6.26
CA ALA A 59 -2.55 9.67 7.32
C ALA A 59 -2.05 9.20 8.69
N MET A 60 -2.31 7.92 9.04
CA MET A 60 -1.83 7.31 10.28
C MET A 60 -0.30 7.27 10.35
N THR A 61 0.36 6.82 9.29
CA THR A 61 1.82 6.79 9.21
C THR A 61 2.43 8.18 9.36
N SER A 62 1.85 9.19 8.73
CA SER A 62 2.29 10.60 8.86
C SER A 62 2.16 11.12 10.31
N MET A 63 1.04 10.82 10.97
CA MET A 63 0.82 11.19 12.37
C MET A 63 1.84 10.52 13.30
N THR A 64 2.04 9.21 13.17
CA THR A 64 3.04 8.47 13.96
C THR A 64 4.43 9.04 13.75
N ALA A 65 4.86 9.25 12.50
CA ALA A 65 6.18 9.79 12.20
C ALA A 65 6.39 11.15 12.89
N ARG A 66 5.37 12.03 12.88
CA ARG A 66 5.41 13.33 13.54
C ARG A 66 5.56 13.20 15.07
N PHE A 67 4.72 12.40 15.72
CA PHE A 67 4.75 12.26 17.18
C PHE A 67 6.02 11.57 17.68
N VAL A 68 6.48 10.53 17.00
CA VAL A 68 7.75 9.86 17.30
C VAL A 68 8.92 10.84 17.15
N THR A 69 8.98 11.60 16.05
CA THR A 69 10.05 12.59 15.82
C THR A 69 10.07 13.68 16.89
N LEU A 70 8.88 14.16 17.29
CA LEU A 70 8.75 15.20 18.33
C LEU A 70 9.22 14.69 19.70
N SER A 71 8.84 13.48 20.10
CA SER A 71 9.28 12.88 21.37
C SER A 71 10.77 12.57 21.38
N LEU A 72 11.34 12.12 20.26
CA LEU A 72 12.78 11.91 20.12
C LEU A 72 13.57 13.22 20.25
N HIS A 73 13.12 14.31 19.60
CA HIS A 73 13.75 15.63 19.74
C HIS A 73 13.70 16.18 21.16
N ARG A 74 12.67 15.81 21.95
CA ARG A 74 12.53 16.19 23.36
C ARG A 74 13.32 15.30 24.33
N GLY A 75 14.03 14.28 23.83
CA GLY A 75 14.77 13.32 24.66
C GLY A 75 13.89 12.28 25.38
N GLU A 76 12.58 12.25 25.11
CA GLU A 76 11.60 11.39 25.77
C GLU A 76 11.53 9.99 25.11
N LYS A 77 12.61 9.22 25.22
CA LYS A 77 12.75 7.91 24.52
C LYS A 77 11.64 6.92 24.86
N GLU A 78 11.18 6.89 26.11
CA GLU A 78 10.10 5.99 26.54
C GLU A 78 8.75 6.36 25.91
N LYS A 79 8.44 7.66 25.81
CA LYS A 79 7.24 8.11 25.09
C LYS A 79 7.33 7.85 23.59
N ALA A 80 8.52 7.99 22.99
CA ALA A 80 8.72 7.63 21.60
C ALA A 80 8.45 6.13 21.34
N ALA A 81 8.90 5.25 22.24
CA ALA A 81 8.59 3.82 22.19
C ALA A 81 7.10 3.53 22.40
N ALA A 82 6.42 4.26 23.28
CA ALA A 82 4.97 4.12 23.49
C ALA A 82 4.17 4.56 22.24
N TYR A 83 4.51 5.69 21.61
CA TYR A 83 3.88 6.13 20.35
C TYR A 83 4.11 5.11 19.23
N TYR A 84 5.30 4.53 19.20
CA TYR A 84 5.65 3.48 18.27
C TYR A 84 4.76 2.24 18.44
N SER A 85 4.68 1.68 19.65
CA SER A 85 3.83 0.52 19.95
C SER A 85 2.35 0.83 19.67
N THR A 86 1.90 2.05 19.98
CA THR A 86 0.53 2.50 19.67
C THR A 86 0.29 2.49 18.16
N SER A 87 1.23 2.99 17.35
CA SER A 87 1.11 2.95 15.90
C SER A 87 1.05 1.54 15.33
N PHE A 88 1.78 0.60 15.93
CA PHE A 88 1.72 -0.80 15.52
C PHE A 88 0.29 -1.35 15.72
N PHE A 89 -0.28 -1.17 16.91
CA PHE A 89 -1.65 -1.61 17.20
C PHE A 89 -2.69 -0.88 16.35
N THR A 90 -2.50 0.41 16.07
CA THR A 90 -3.37 1.18 15.16
C THR A 90 -3.31 0.67 13.72
N ASN A 91 -2.13 0.32 13.20
CA ASN A 91 -2.04 -0.22 11.84
C ASN A 91 -2.64 -1.63 11.76
N VAL A 92 -2.46 -2.47 12.78
CA VAL A 92 -3.10 -3.79 12.84
C VAL A 92 -4.62 -3.66 12.90
N SER A 93 -5.15 -2.74 13.71
CA SER A 93 -6.60 -2.51 13.78
C SER A 93 -7.16 -1.95 12.46
N LEU A 94 -6.42 -1.02 11.82
CA LEU A 94 -6.79 -0.50 10.51
C LEU A 94 -6.76 -1.59 9.43
N ALA A 95 -5.77 -2.50 9.47
CA ALA A 95 -5.70 -3.65 8.58
C ALA A 95 -6.91 -4.58 8.76
N LEU A 96 -7.29 -4.90 10.01
CA LEU A 96 -8.46 -5.73 10.30
C LEU A 96 -9.76 -5.10 9.81
N VAL A 97 -9.98 -3.81 10.09
CA VAL A 97 -11.16 -3.07 9.59
C VAL A 97 -11.17 -3.08 8.07
N SER A 98 -10.01 -2.90 7.45
CA SER A 98 -9.85 -2.92 6.00
C SER A 98 -10.19 -4.30 5.41
N VAL A 99 -9.81 -5.39 6.07
CA VAL A 99 -10.16 -6.77 5.64
C VAL A 99 -11.66 -6.95 5.61
N VAL A 100 -12.35 -6.53 6.67
CA VAL A 100 -13.82 -6.61 6.74
C VAL A 100 -14.46 -5.80 5.61
N ILE A 101 -14.01 -4.56 5.39
CA ILE A 101 -14.53 -3.70 4.33
C ILE A 101 -14.27 -4.31 2.95
N GLY A 102 -13.05 -4.81 2.69
CA GLY A 102 -12.68 -5.42 1.42
C GLY A 102 -13.51 -6.67 1.11
N ILE A 103 -13.73 -7.55 2.10
CA ILE A 103 -14.59 -8.73 1.94
C ILE A 103 -16.02 -8.32 1.61
N LEU A 104 -16.58 -7.33 2.32
CA LEU A 104 -17.93 -6.82 2.04
C LEU A 104 -18.04 -6.27 0.62
N ILE A 105 -17.06 -5.49 0.16
CA ILE A 105 -17.05 -4.95 -1.21
C ILE A 105 -17.01 -6.07 -2.25
N VAL A 106 -16.16 -7.10 -2.05
CA VAL A 106 -16.04 -8.23 -3.00
C VAL A 106 -17.32 -9.05 -3.05
N VAL A 107 -17.96 -9.30 -1.89
CA VAL A 107 -19.21 -10.09 -1.80
C VAL A 107 -20.39 -9.34 -2.42
N PHE A 108 -20.51 -8.04 -2.18
CA PHE A 108 -21.60 -7.20 -2.69
C PHE A 108 -21.28 -6.48 -4.00
N LEU A 109 -20.22 -6.89 -4.71
CA LEU A 109 -19.72 -6.20 -5.88
C LEU A 109 -20.77 -6.08 -7.00
N ASP A 110 -21.60 -7.11 -7.16
CA ASP A 110 -22.72 -7.18 -8.11
C ASP A 110 -23.85 -6.19 -7.82
N ARG A 111 -23.92 -5.66 -6.60
CA ARG A 111 -24.90 -4.63 -6.21
C ARG A 111 -24.33 -3.23 -6.23
N ILE A 112 -23.01 -3.10 -6.12
CA ILE A 112 -22.30 -1.81 -6.07
C ILE A 112 -21.98 -1.35 -7.50
N ILE A 113 -21.63 -2.29 -8.38
CA ILE A 113 -21.20 -2.02 -9.75
C ILE A 113 -22.06 -2.87 -10.68
N ASP A 114 -22.55 -2.25 -11.76
CA ASP A 114 -23.24 -2.98 -12.83
C ASP A 114 -22.20 -3.76 -13.65
N ILE A 115 -22.19 -5.09 -13.49
CA ILE A 115 -21.21 -5.99 -14.09
C ILE A 115 -21.94 -7.02 -14.96
N PRO A 116 -21.60 -7.14 -16.25
CA PRO A 116 -22.11 -8.20 -17.11
C PRO A 116 -21.83 -9.59 -16.51
N SER A 117 -22.84 -10.46 -16.55
CA SER A 117 -22.77 -11.81 -15.95
C SER A 117 -21.62 -12.66 -16.49
N GLY A 118 -21.16 -12.40 -17.72
CA GLY A 118 -20.05 -13.12 -18.36
C GLY A 118 -18.68 -12.87 -17.73
N ILE A 119 -18.46 -11.75 -17.02
CA ILE A 119 -17.16 -11.37 -16.45
C ILE A 119 -17.17 -11.20 -14.92
N LEU A 120 -18.34 -11.44 -14.28
CA LEU A 120 -18.52 -11.19 -12.86
C LEU A 120 -17.50 -11.93 -11.97
N THR A 121 -17.19 -13.18 -12.31
CA THR A 121 -16.21 -13.98 -11.55
C THR A 121 -14.80 -13.41 -11.66
N ASP A 122 -14.39 -13.00 -12.86
CA ASP A 122 -13.07 -12.42 -13.11
C ASP A 122 -12.91 -11.07 -12.39
N VAL A 123 -13.96 -10.25 -12.40
CA VAL A 123 -13.97 -8.97 -11.68
C VAL A 123 -13.93 -9.19 -10.17
N ARG A 124 -14.65 -10.18 -9.63
CA ARG A 124 -14.55 -10.54 -8.20
C ARG A 124 -13.15 -11.00 -7.81
N LEU A 125 -12.49 -11.81 -8.64
CA LEU A 125 -11.11 -12.23 -8.43
C LEU A 125 -10.13 -11.05 -8.50
N LEU A 126 -10.31 -10.14 -9.47
CA LEU A 126 -9.52 -8.91 -9.58
C LEU A 126 -9.59 -8.09 -8.29
N PHE A 127 -10.81 -7.80 -7.80
CA PHE A 127 -10.97 -7.06 -6.54
C PHE A 127 -10.37 -7.83 -5.35
N GLY A 128 -10.57 -9.16 -5.29
CA GLY A 128 -9.97 -10.00 -4.27
C GLY A 128 -8.46 -9.91 -4.23
N PHE A 129 -7.78 -10.01 -5.38
CA PHE A 129 -6.32 -9.87 -5.48
C PHE A 129 -5.84 -8.46 -5.14
N MET A 130 -6.57 -7.43 -5.59
CA MET A 130 -6.25 -6.03 -5.29
C MET A 130 -6.32 -5.75 -3.78
N PHE A 131 -7.36 -6.23 -3.10
CA PHE A 131 -7.48 -6.10 -1.65
C PHE A 131 -6.44 -6.96 -0.92
N LEU A 132 -6.15 -8.18 -1.40
CA LEU A 132 -5.10 -9.02 -0.83
C LEU A 132 -3.74 -8.33 -0.89
N MET A 133 -3.39 -7.75 -2.05
CA MET A 133 -2.17 -6.96 -2.24
C MET A 133 -2.12 -5.78 -1.26
N PHE A 134 -3.24 -5.09 -1.07
CA PHE A 134 -3.35 -4.01 -0.08
C PHE A 134 -3.10 -4.51 1.35
N PHE A 135 -3.68 -5.65 1.75
CA PHE A 135 -3.47 -6.21 3.10
C PHE A 135 -2.03 -6.62 3.35
N VAL A 136 -1.38 -7.25 2.36
CA VAL A 136 0.05 -7.56 2.43
C VAL A 136 0.83 -6.26 2.61
N ASN A 137 0.54 -5.23 1.82
CA ASN A 137 1.23 -3.93 1.91
C ASN A 137 1.07 -3.26 3.29
N VAL A 138 -0.15 -3.19 3.84
CA VAL A 138 -0.39 -2.59 5.17
C VAL A 138 0.32 -3.38 6.28
N THR A 139 0.27 -4.71 6.19
CA THR A 139 0.92 -5.59 7.17
C THR A 139 2.43 -5.42 7.13
N THR A 140 3.04 -5.43 5.94
CA THR A 140 4.49 -5.28 5.80
C THR A 140 4.97 -3.87 6.13
N ASN A 141 4.17 -2.83 5.87
CA ASN A 141 4.43 -1.49 6.38
C ASN A 141 4.51 -1.49 7.91
N THR A 142 3.58 -2.16 8.57
CA THR A 142 3.55 -2.26 10.04
C THR A 142 4.80 -2.92 10.62
N PHE A 143 5.37 -3.92 9.93
CA PHE A 143 6.63 -4.57 10.30
C PHE A 143 7.89 -3.82 9.88
N SER A 144 7.78 -2.79 9.03
CA SER A 144 8.91 -1.92 8.65
C SER A 144 9.14 -0.78 9.66
N VAL A 145 8.09 -0.35 10.35
CA VAL A 145 8.14 0.73 11.36
C VAL A 145 9.08 0.41 12.56
N PRO A 146 9.23 -0.84 13.08
CA PRO A 146 10.16 -1.15 14.19
C PRO A 146 11.62 -1.08 13.73
N ALA A 147 11.89 -1.44 12.47
CA ALA A 147 13.22 -1.30 11.87
C ALA A 147 13.64 0.17 11.75
N PHE A 148 12.70 1.07 11.44
CA PHE A 148 12.92 2.52 11.44
C PHE A 148 13.22 3.09 12.84
N SER A 149 12.60 2.54 13.88
CA SER A 149 12.61 3.12 15.23
C SER A 149 13.89 2.82 16.03
N VAL A 150 14.62 1.77 15.65
CA VAL A 150 15.89 1.37 16.28
C VAL A 150 17.11 1.86 15.49
N ASN A 151 16.92 2.72 14.47
CA ASN A 151 17.99 3.25 13.62
C ASN A 151 18.82 2.14 12.92
N ARG A 152 18.24 0.95 12.73
CA ARG A 152 18.80 -0.14 11.90
C ARG A 152 18.16 -0.08 10.51
N ILE A 153 18.58 0.92 9.75
CA ILE A 153 18.19 1.14 8.34
C ILE A 153 18.53 -0.09 7.48
N ASP A 154 19.46 -0.94 7.93
CA ASP A 154 19.88 -2.18 7.27
C ASP A 154 18.75 -3.23 7.14
N VAL A 155 17.75 -3.22 8.04
CA VAL A 155 16.63 -4.20 8.00
C VAL A 155 15.49 -3.72 7.10
N THR A 156 15.30 -2.41 6.98
CA THR A 156 14.25 -1.81 6.14
C THR A 156 14.42 -2.15 4.65
N GLY A 157 15.67 -2.20 4.17
CA GLY A 157 15.97 -2.56 2.78
C GLY A 157 15.54 -3.98 2.40
N LEU A 158 15.60 -4.92 3.35
CA LEU A 158 15.19 -6.32 3.13
C LEU A 158 13.67 -6.49 3.13
N VAL A 159 12.94 -5.70 3.92
CA VAL A 159 11.48 -5.78 4.03
C VAL A 159 10.79 -5.15 2.81
N THR A 160 11.32 -4.04 2.28
CA THR A 160 10.84 -3.42 1.03
C THR A 160 11.03 -4.33 -0.19
N LEU A 161 12.04 -5.20 -0.21
CA LEU A 161 12.26 -6.14 -1.31
C LEU A 161 11.25 -7.30 -1.34
N VAL A 162 10.55 -7.55 -0.23
CA VAL A 162 9.56 -8.64 -0.08
C VAL A 162 8.12 -8.11 -0.13
N SER A 163 7.92 -6.80 -0.02
CA SER A 163 6.61 -6.11 -0.09
C SER A 163 6.19 -5.83 -1.53
#